data_AF-A0A1S1N3V9-F1
#
_entry.id   AF-A0A1S1N3V9-F1
#
_cell.length_a   1.000
_cell.length_b   1.000
_cell.length_c   1.000
_cell.angle_alpha   90.00
_cell.angle_beta   90.00
_cell.angle_gamma   90.00
#
_symmetry.space_group_name_H-M   'P 1'
#
loop_
_entity.id
_entity.type
_entity.pdbx_description
1 polymer ?
#
loop_
_entity_poly.entity_id
_entity_poly.type
_entity_poly.pdbx_seq_one_letter_code
_entity_poly.pdbx_strand_id
1 'polypeptide(L)'
;MNTNKHELLSLIQQFFLERGVVISDDQLPNYDFMAAGSLDSFEILSLIMHIEMHCQISVPAELLLDKNNAQIGNLADAILGLQ
;
A
#
# COMPACT_ATOMS: atom_id res chain seq x y z
N MET A 1 1.94 -12.86 -12.34
CA MET A 1 0.97 -11.92 -12.94
C MET A 1 1.63 -10.56 -13.00
N ASN A 2 1.53 -9.81 -14.10
CA ASN A 2 1.92 -8.40 -14.08
C ASN A 2 0.78 -7.61 -13.45
N THR A 3 0.86 -7.38 -12.14
CA THR A 3 -0.07 -6.49 -11.44
C THR A 3 0.12 -5.08 -11.97
N ASN A 4 -0.94 -4.43 -12.44
CA ASN A 4 -0.86 -3.03 -12.85
C ASN A 4 -1.13 -2.06 -11.67
N LYS A 5 -0.80 -0.77 -11.84
CA LYS A 5 -0.99 0.23 -10.78
C LYS A 5 -2.42 0.32 -10.27
N HIS A 6 -3.41 0.20 -11.15
CA HIS A 6 -4.81 0.29 -10.74
C HIS A 6 -5.20 -0.90 -9.86
N GLU A 7 -4.81 -2.12 -10.23
CA GLU A 7 -5.05 -3.32 -9.42
C GLU A 7 -4.39 -3.24 -8.05
N LEU A 8 -3.14 -2.76 -8.00
CA LEU A 8 -2.43 -2.58 -6.73
C LEU A 8 -3.08 -1.52 -5.85
N LEU A 9 -3.51 -0.39 -6.42
CA LEU A 9 -4.24 0.64 -5.69
C LEU A 9 -5.56 0.11 -5.13
N SER A 10 -6.34 -0.63 -5.93
CA SER A 10 -7.58 -1.26 -5.46
C SER A 10 -7.34 -2.28 -4.34
N LEU A 11 -6.25 -3.05 -4.42
CA LEU A 11 -5.84 -3.98 -3.37
C LEU A 11 -5.55 -3.23 -2.06
N ILE A 12 -4.76 -2.16 -2.13
CA ILE A 12 -4.42 -1.34 -0.96
C ILE A 12 -5.69 -0.68 -0.40
N GLN A 13 -6.55 -0.13 -1.24
CA GLN A 13 -7.81 0.49 -0.80
C GLN A 13 -8.71 -0.50 -0.07
N GLN A 14 -8.84 -1.72 -0.59
CA GLN A 14 -9.61 -2.79 0.04
C GLN A 14 -9.04 -3.14 1.42
N PHE A 15 -7.72 -3.21 1.55
CA PHE A 15 -7.04 -3.45 2.83
C PHE A 15 -7.36 -2.38 3.89
N PHE A 16 -7.43 -1.11 3.50
CA PHE A 16 -7.84 -0.01 4.38
C PHE A 16 -9.33 -0.08 4.72
N LEU A 17 -10.18 -0.40 3.74
CA LEU A 17 -11.62 -0.55 3.94
C LEU A 17 -11.95 -1.64 4.96
N GLU A 18 -11.24 -2.77 4.92
CA GLU A 18 -11.38 -3.87 5.89
C GLU A 18 -11.02 -3.48 7.33
N ARG A 19 -10.27 -2.39 7.50
CA ARG A 19 -9.91 -1.79 8.80
C ARG A 19 -10.80 -0.60 9.17
N GLY A 20 -11.83 -0.31 8.38
CA GLY A 20 -12.76 0.80 8.60
C GLY A 20 -12.22 2.16 8.14
N VAL A 21 -11.13 2.20 7.38
CA VAL A 21 -10.57 3.43 6.81
C VAL A 21 -11.11 3.59 5.40
N VAL A 22 -12.01 4.55 5.22
CA VAL A 22 -12.63 4.84 3.92
C VAL A 22 -11.85 5.95 3.22
N ILE A 23 -11.24 5.60 2.08
CA ILE A 23 -10.48 6.52 1.24
C ILE A 23 -11.16 6.56 -0.12
N SER A 24 -11.51 7.75 -0.61
CA SER A 24 -12.11 7.90 -1.93
C SER A 24 -11.08 7.69 -3.05
N ASP A 25 -11.52 7.21 -4.21
CA ASP A 25 -10.64 6.85 -5.33
C ASP A 25 -9.75 8.01 -5.80
N ASP A 26 -10.26 9.24 -5.75
CA ASP A 26 -9.55 10.47 -6.13
C ASP A 26 -8.48 10.88 -5.11
N GLN A 27 -8.67 10.53 -3.84
CA GLN A 27 -7.73 10.81 -2.75
C GLN A 27 -6.71 9.70 -2.56
N LEU A 28 -7.05 8.46 -2.94
CA LEU A 28 -6.26 7.26 -2.68
C LEU A 28 -4.78 7.42 -3.05
N PRO A 29 -4.39 7.88 -4.26
CA PRO A 29 -2.96 8.01 -4.59
C PRO A 29 -2.19 9.01 -3.70
N ASN A 30 -2.89 10.01 -3.15
CA ASN A 30 -2.30 11.07 -2.35
C ASN A 30 -2.43 10.82 -0.84
N TYR A 31 -3.09 9.74 -0.44
CA TYR A 31 -3.33 9.41 0.95
C TYR A 31 -2.02 9.02 1.66
N ASP A 32 -1.65 9.80 2.67
CA ASP A 32 -0.49 9.54 3.53
C ASP A 32 -0.92 8.74 4.76
N PHE A 33 -0.70 7.44 4.73
CA PHE A 33 -1.15 6.53 5.80
C PHE A 33 -0.33 6.65 7.09
N MET A 34 0.90 7.16 7.00
CA MET A 34 1.75 7.39 8.18
C MET A 34 1.31 8.67 8.90
N ALA A 35 1.09 9.76 8.17
CA ALA A 35 0.63 11.03 8.72
C ALA A 35 -0.80 10.93 9.27
N ALA A 36 -1.66 10.14 8.61
CA ALA A 36 -3.01 9.86 9.08
C ALA A 36 -3.05 8.95 10.33
N GLY A 37 -1.92 8.31 10.69
CA GLY A 37 -1.86 7.36 11.81
C GLY A 37 -2.80 6.17 11.62
N SER A 38 -3.07 5.80 10.35
CA SER A 38 -4.10 4.82 10.00
C SER A 38 -3.63 3.38 10.13
N LEU A 39 -2.32 3.17 10.16
CA LEU A 39 -1.70 1.87 10.32
C LEU A 39 -0.72 1.92 11.48
N ASP A 40 -0.82 0.96 12.38
CA ASP A 40 0.24 0.65 13.33
C ASP A 40 1.33 -0.26 12.71
N SER A 41 2.36 -0.59 13.48
CA SER A 41 3.47 -1.43 13.01
C SER A 41 3.05 -2.84 12.60
N PHE A 42 2.00 -3.41 13.21
CA PHE A 42 1.47 -4.71 12.86
C PHE A 42 0.63 -4.65 11.58
N GLU A 43 -0.13 -3.57 11.40
CA GLU A 43 -0.91 -3.34 10.19
C GLU A 43 -0.03 -3.04 8.98
N ILE A 44 1.09 -2.33 9.16
CA ILE A 44 2.11 -2.16 8.11
C ILE A 44 2.65 -3.52 7.66
N LEU A 45 3.01 -4.41 8.59
CA LEU A 45 3.45 -5.77 8.28
C LEU A 45 2.35 -6.58 7.57
N SER A 46 1.11 -6.43 8.02
CA SER A 46 -0.04 -7.09 7.39
C SER A 46 -0.28 -6.62 5.96
N LEU A 47 -0.06 -5.33 5.69
CA LEU A 47 -0.15 -4.76 4.34
C LEU A 47 0.92 -5.36 3.42
N ILE A 48 2.16 -5.47 3.91
CA ILE A 48 3.26 -6.12 3.20
C ILE A 48 2.86 -7.54 2.82
N MET A 49 2.49 -8.36 3.81
CA MET A 49 2.11 -9.76 3.58
C MET A 49 0.94 -9.88 2.61
N HIS A 50 -0.03 -8.97 2.69
CA HIS A 50 -1.18 -8.94 1.78
C HIS A 50 -0.74 -8.65 0.33
N ILE A 51 0.13 -7.65 0.13
CA ILE A 51 0.67 -7.31 -1.19
C ILE A 51 1.51 -8.46 -1.74
N GLU A 52 2.43 -9.02 -0.94
CA GLU A 52 3.29 -10.14 -1.35
C GLU A 52 2.46 -11.37 -1.79
N MET A 53 1.42 -11.71 -1.01
CA MET A 53 0.52 -12.83 -1.32
C MET A 53 -0.19 -12.63 -2.66
N HIS A 54 -0.73 -11.44 -2.90
CA HIS A 54 -1.54 -11.16 -4.09
C HIS A 54 -0.70 -10.88 -5.34
N CYS A 55 0.44 -10.20 -5.20
CA CYS A 55 1.29 -9.80 -6.32
C CYS A 55 2.40 -10.81 -6.61
N GLN A 56 2.63 -11.80 -5.75
CA GLN A 56 3.69 -12.80 -5.88
C GLN A 56 5.09 -12.19 -6.01
N ILE A 57 5.32 -11.11 -5.27
CA ILE A 57 6.60 -10.40 -5.16
C ILE A 57 7.06 -10.42 -3.71
N SER A 58 8.35 -10.17 -3.47
CA SER A 58 8.82 -9.84 -2.13
C SER A 58 8.90 -8.32 -1.99
N VAL A 59 8.33 -7.77 -0.93
CA VAL A 59 8.31 -6.34 -0.65
C VAL A 59 9.22 -6.07 0.56
N PRO A 60 10.39 -5.43 0.37
CA PRO A 60 11.25 -5.02 1.47
C PRO A 60 10.49 -4.13 2.47
N ALA A 61 10.60 -4.43 3.76
CA ALA A 61 9.91 -3.67 4.81
C ALA A 61 10.36 -2.20 4.84
N GLU A 62 11.59 -1.91 4.42
CA GLU A 62 12.13 -0.57 4.33
C GLU A 62 11.34 0.32 3.37
N LEU A 63 10.70 -0.24 2.34
CA LEU A 63 9.84 0.53 1.43
C LEU A 63 8.67 1.18 2.16
N LEU A 64 8.06 0.50 3.14
CA LEU A 64 6.94 1.04 3.91
C LEU A 64 7.39 1.88 5.10
N LEU A 65 8.68 1.90 5.44
CA LEU A 65 9.25 2.76 6.47
C LEU A 65 9.86 4.04 5.88
N ASP A 66 10.09 4.08 4.56
CA ASP A 66 10.52 5.28 3.86
C ASP A 66 9.37 6.29 3.79
N LYS A 67 9.61 7.49 4.33
CA LYS A 67 8.67 8.61 4.29
C LYS A 67 8.27 9.00 2.87
N ASN A 68 9.11 8.76 1.87
CA ASN A 68 8.78 9.02 0.47
C ASN A 68 7.66 8.12 -0.05
N ASN A 69 7.47 6.95 0.56
CA ASN A 69 6.44 5.98 0.23
C ASN A 69 5.25 6.03 1.20
N ALA A 70 5.19 7.04 2.07
CA ALA A 70 4.05 7.22 2.96
C ALA A 70 2.74 7.51 2.20
N GLN A 71 2.86 8.09 0.99
CA GLN A 71 1.75 8.23 0.07
C GLN A 71 1.49 6.92 -0.68
N ILE A 72 0.25 6.45 -0.67
CA ILE A 72 -0.13 5.17 -1.32
C ILE A 72 0.26 5.14 -2.80
N GLY A 73 0.15 6.26 -3.53
CA GLY A 73 0.56 6.35 -4.93
C GLY A 73 2.05 6.09 -5.14
N ASN A 74 2.91 6.66 -4.29
CA ASN A 74 4.36 6.46 -4.33
C ASN A 74 4.73 5.04 -3.92
N LEU A 75 4.07 4.50 -2.89
CA LEU A 75 4.24 3.10 -2.49
C LEU A 75 3.90 2.15 -3.65
N ALA A 76 2.78 2.39 -4.33
CA ALA A 76 2.37 1.60 -5.49
C ALA A 76 3.41 1.66 -6.62
N ASP A 77 3.93 2.86 -6.93
CA ASP A 77 4.98 3.01 -7.95
C ASP A 77 6.28 2.29 -7.55
N ALA A 78 6.68 2.38 -6.29
CA ALA A 78 7.87 1.71 -5.78
C ALA A 78 7.74 0.19 -5.85
N ILE A 79 6.58 -0.35 -5.50
CA ILE A 79 6.29 -1.79 -5.58
C ILE A 79 6.31 -2.29 -7.03
N LEU A 80 5.71 -1.55 -7.96
CA LEU A 80 5.75 -1.91 -9.38
C LEU A 80 7.17 -1.87 -9.95
N GLY A 81 8.04 -1.02 -9.41
CA GLY A 81 9.46 -0.97 -9.76
C GLY A 81 10.26 -2.20 -9.30
N LEU A 82 9.69 -3.09 -8.49
CA LEU A 82 10.34 -4.35 -8.07
C LEU A 82 10.12 -5.51 -9.07
N GLN A 83 9.20 -5.35 -10.03
CA GLN A 83 8.79 -6.40 -10.97
C GLN A 83 9.70 -6.52 -12.19
#